data_AF-A7NS19-F1
#
_entry.id   AF-A7NS19-F1
#
_cell.length_a   1.000
_cell.length_b   1.000
_cell.length_c   1.000
_cell.angle_alpha   90.00
_cell.angle_beta   90.00
_cell.angle_gamma   90.00
#
_symmetry.space_group_name_H-M   'P 1'
#
loop_
_entity.id
_entity.type
_entity.pdbx_description
1 polymer ?
#
loop_
_entity_poly.entity_id
_entity_poly.type
_entity_poly.pdbx_seq_one_letter_code
_entity_poly.pdbx_strand_id
1 'polypeptide(L)'
;MRLDLSSKRARKLIREHDLSEEEILQIVASARINLATFDPEYRTNVTQIAEDLRKSRPTIYGWADRALAATIQSLRNIRTGRPPKERERNESEA
;
A
#
# COMPACT_ATOMS: atom_id res chain seq x y z
N MET A 1 6.42 -18.22 0.57
CA MET A 1 5.47 -17.48 -0.29
C MET A 1 6.04 -17.44 -1.69
N ARG A 2 5.30 -17.91 -2.70
CA ARG A 2 5.78 -17.94 -4.09
C ARG A 2 5.24 -16.74 -4.87
N LEU A 3 6.12 -16.00 -5.52
CA LEU A 3 5.74 -14.89 -6.40
C LEU A 3 5.43 -15.42 -7.81
N ASP A 4 4.32 -14.94 -8.39
CA ASP A 4 4.05 -15.10 -9.82
C ASP A 4 4.43 -13.81 -10.56
N LEU A 5 5.60 -13.83 -11.21
CA LEU A 5 6.15 -12.71 -11.96
C LEU A 5 5.83 -12.77 -13.46
N SER A 6 4.88 -13.63 -13.87
CA SER A 6 4.48 -13.76 -15.28
C SER A 6 3.72 -12.53 -15.80
N SER A 7 3.14 -11.72 -14.90
CA SER A 7 2.40 -10.51 -15.25
C SER A 7 3.27 -9.49 -16.02
N LYS A 8 2.77 -9.02 -17.18
CA LYS A 8 3.43 -7.95 -17.96
C LYS A 8 3.60 -6.67 -17.13
N ARG A 9 2.60 -6.33 -16.32
CA ARG A 9 2.63 -5.14 -15.44
C ARG A 9 3.67 -5.29 -14.34
N ALA A 10 3.73 -6.45 -13.68
CA ALA A 10 4.72 -6.71 -12.64
C ALA A 10 6.14 -6.58 -13.19
N ARG A 11 6.44 -7.20 -14.33
CA ARG A 11 7.76 -7.10 -14.99
C ARG A 11 8.15 -5.67 -15.37
N LYS A 12 7.18 -4.85 -15.78
CA LYS A 12 7.42 -3.43 -16.07
C LYS A 12 7.86 -2.69 -14.80
N LEU A 13 7.09 -2.81 -13.71
CA LEU A 13 7.37 -2.12 -12.44
C LEU A 13 8.69 -2.57 -11.82
N ILE A 14 9.00 -3.87 -11.87
CA ILE A 14 10.28 -4.41 -11.36
C ILE A 14 11.46 -3.75 -12.06
N ARG A 15 11.40 -3.60 -13.39
CA ARG A 15 12.48 -2.93 -14.15
C ARG A 15 12.53 -1.43 -13.92
N GLU A 16 11.39 -0.75 -13.86
CA GLU A 16 11.33 0.72 -13.70
C GLU A 16 11.83 1.17 -12.33
N HIS A 17 11.66 0.35 -11.31
CA HIS A 17 12.01 0.66 -9.92
C HIS A 17 13.17 -0.18 -9.38
N ASP A 18 13.82 -0.99 -10.23
CA ASP A 18 14.90 -1.92 -9.86
C ASP A 18 14.56 -2.76 -8.61
N LEU A 19 13.34 -3.30 -8.56
CA LEU A 19 12.83 -3.96 -7.36
C LEU A 19 13.56 -5.29 -7.11
N SER A 20 14.10 -5.42 -5.91
CA SER A 20 14.60 -6.70 -5.40
C SER A 20 13.46 -7.66 -5.08
N GLU A 21 13.77 -8.95 -5.03
CA GLU A 21 12.79 -9.97 -4.62
C GLU A 21 12.27 -9.71 -3.19
N GLU A 22 13.14 -9.27 -2.27
CA GLU A 22 12.74 -8.96 -0.90
C GLU A 22 11.73 -7.80 -0.85
N GLU A 23 11.95 -6.74 -1.63
CA GLU A 23 11.00 -5.62 -1.71
C GLU A 23 9.65 -6.05 -2.29
N ILE A 24 9.64 -6.92 -3.30
CA ILE A 24 8.39 -7.45 -3.85
C ILE A 24 7.65 -8.28 -2.79
N LEU A 25 8.36 -9.13 -2.04
CA LEU A 25 7.78 -9.90 -0.94
C LEU A 25 7.23 -8.99 0.17
N GLN A 26 7.96 -7.91 0.51
CA GLN A 26 7.51 -6.91 1.48
C GLN A 26 6.23 -6.19 1.00
N ILE A 27 6.18 -5.78 -0.27
CA ILE A 27 5.00 -5.15 -0.88
C ILE A 27 3.80 -6.09 -0.81
N VAL A 28 3.96 -7.34 -1.23
CA VAL A 28 2.88 -8.32 -1.24
C VAL A 28 2.41 -8.64 0.18
N ALA A 29 3.33 -8.87 1.13
CA ALA A 29 2.98 -9.12 2.52
C ALA A 29 2.20 -7.94 3.12
N SER A 30 2.73 -6.72 2.97
CA SER A 30 2.12 -5.50 3.48
C SER A 30 0.72 -5.28 2.90
N ALA A 31 0.55 -5.47 1.60
CA ALA A 31 -0.75 -5.33 0.94
C ALA A 31 -1.78 -6.35 1.47
N ARG A 32 -1.38 -7.62 1.67
CA ARG A 32 -2.28 -8.66 2.22
C ARG A 32 -2.69 -8.38 3.66
N ILE A 33 -1.78 -7.87 4.49
CA ILE A 33 -2.11 -7.45 5.85
C ILE A 33 -3.06 -6.25 5.81
N ASN A 34 -2.73 -5.20 5.05
CA ASN A 34 -3.55 -4.00 4.95
C ASN A 34 -4.95 -4.31 4.43
N LEU A 35 -5.09 -5.21 3.45
CA LEU A 35 -6.40 -5.65 2.97
C LEU A 35 -7.21 -6.34 4.07
N ALA A 36 -6.60 -7.31 4.79
CA ALA A 36 -7.26 -7.98 5.91
C ALA A 36 -7.62 -7.04 7.07
N THR A 37 -6.92 -5.91 7.21
CA THR A 37 -7.22 -4.87 8.22
C THR A 37 -8.54 -4.15 7.92
N PHE A 38 -8.86 -3.90 6.65
CA PHE A 38 -10.04 -3.09 6.27
C PHE A 38 -11.18 -3.89 5.64
N ASP A 39 -10.91 -5.09 5.15
CA ASP A 39 -11.89 -6.01 4.59
C ASP A 39 -12.01 -7.25 5.49
N PRO A 40 -13.09 -7.34 6.31
CA PRO A 40 -13.29 -8.46 7.22
C PRO A 40 -13.61 -9.78 6.50
N GLU A 41 -14.03 -9.74 5.23
CA GLU A 41 -14.24 -10.94 4.42
C GLU A 41 -12.90 -11.50 3.90
N TYR A 42 -11.90 -10.62 3.73
CA TYR A 42 -10.55 -11.02 3.34
C TYR A 42 -9.76 -11.59 4.52
N ARG A 43 -9.55 -12.90 4.51
CA ARG A 43 -8.70 -13.58 5.51
C ARG A 43 -7.26 -13.71 5.02
N THR A 44 -6.33 -13.28 5.84
CA THR A 44 -4.89 -13.51 5.65
C THR A 44 -4.29 -14.23 6.84
N ASN A 45 -3.40 -15.20 6.60
CA ASN A 45 -2.71 -15.92 7.67
C ASN A 45 -1.32 -15.32 7.89
N VAL A 46 -1.21 -14.43 8.88
CA VAL A 46 0.05 -13.73 9.20
C VAL A 46 1.13 -14.69 9.68
N THR A 47 0.77 -15.75 10.40
CA THR A 47 1.72 -16.78 10.85
C THR A 47 2.36 -17.46 9.66
N GLN A 48 1.54 -17.91 8.69
CA GLN A 48 2.06 -18.53 7.47
C GLN A 48 2.95 -17.56 6.68
N ILE A 49 2.56 -16.28 6.55
CA ILE A 49 3.38 -15.27 5.86
C ILE A 49 4.74 -15.10 6.55
N ALA A 50 4.75 -15.05 7.88
CA ALA A 50 5.99 -14.89 8.65
C ALA A 50 6.93 -16.10 8.47
N GLU A 51 6.39 -17.32 8.55
CA GLU A 51 7.13 -18.57 8.32
C GLU A 51 7.71 -18.64 6.90
N ASP A 52 6.86 -18.40 5.91
CA ASP A 52 7.19 -18.38 4.48
C ASP A 52 8.33 -17.45 4.12
N LEU A 53 8.45 -16.33 4.85
CA LEU A 53 9.45 -15.30 4.65
C LEU A 53 10.63 -15.41 5.61
N ARG A 54 10.60 -16.38 6.55
CA ARG A 54 11.58 -16.52 7.62
C ARG A 54 11.77 -15.22 8.42
N LYS A 55 10.66 -14.55 8.73
CA LYS A 55 10.63 -13.31 9.54
C LYS A 55 9.72 -13.51 10.75
N SER A 56 9.84 -12.63 11.73
CA SER A 56 8.92 -12.62 12.88
C SER A 56 7.58 -11.98 12.51
N ARG A 57 6.48 -12.38 13.16
CA ARG A 57 5.18 -11.71 13.00
C ARG A 57 5.26 -10.20 13.27
N PRO A 58 5.93 -9.71 14.33
CA PRO A 58 6.16 -8.28 14.54
C PRO A 58 6.84 -7.58 13.35
N THR A 59 7.80 -8.24 12.71
CA THR A 59 8.45 -7.69 11.50
C THR A 59 7.46 -7.50 10.36
N ILE A 60 6.59 -8.49 10.12
CA ILE A 60 5.56 -8.42 9.07
C ILE A 60 4.57 -7.28 9.34
N TYR A 61 4.08 -7.13 10.58
CA TYR A 61 3.21 -6.00 10.95
C TYR A 61 3.94 -4.66 10.80
N GLY A 62 5.20 -4.57 11.23
CA GLY A 62 5.99 -3.35 11.08
C GLY A 62 6.25 -2.94 9.62
N TRP A 63 6.23 -3.87 8.66
CA TRP A 63 6.21 -3.54 7.23
C TRP A 63 4.85 -2.99 6.79
N ALA A 64 3.77 -3.68 7.16
CA ALA A 64 2.41 -3.30 6.82
C ALA A 64 2.06 -1.89 7.33
N ASP A 65 2.38 -1.60 8.60
CA ASP A 65 2.09 -0.31 9.23
C ASP A 65 2.83 0.85 8.53
N ARG A 66 4.11 0.65 8.19
CA ARG A 66 4.91 1.66 7.47
C ARG A 66 4.39 1.88 6.05
N ALA A 67 4.06 0.80 5.33
CA ALA A 67 3.48 0.88 4.00
C ALA A 67 2.10 1.57 4.02
N LEU A 68 1.29 1.29 5.05
CA LEU A 68 -0.01 1.91 5.24
C LEU A 68 0.11 3.41 5.54
N ALA A 69 1.05 3.81 6.41
CA ALA A 69 1.32 5.21 6.71
C ALA A 69 1.73 5.99 5.45
N ALA A 70 2.65 5.45 4.65
CA ALA A 70 3.05 6.05 3.37
C ALA A 70 1.89 6.14 2.37
N THR A 71 1.02 5.13 2.34
CA THR A 71 -0.20 5.12 1.52
C THR A 71 -1.17 6.21 1.96
N ILE A 72 -1.44 6.35 3.26
CA ILE A 72 -2.29 7.40 3.83
C ILE A 72 -1.74 8.79 3.49
N GLN A 73 -0.43 9.00 3.64
CA GLN A 73 0.21 10.26 3.28
C GLN A 73 0.04 10.56 1.78
N SER A 74 0.27 9.56 0.93
CA SER A 74 0.10 9.70 -0.52
C SER A 74 -1.34 10.04 -0.89
N LEU A 75 -2.33 9.35 -0.31
CA LEU A 75 -3.76 9.61 -0.54
C LEU A 75 -4.16 11.04 -0.15
N ARG A 76 -3.64 11.55 0.98
CA ARG A 76 -3.89 12.94 1.41
C ARG A 76 -3.30 13.97 0.44
N ASN A 77 -2.26 13.60 -0.31
CA ASN A 77 -1.59 14.48 -1.26
C ASN A 77 -2.11 14.32 -2.70
N ILE A 78 -2.83 13.24 -3.01
CA ILE A 78 -3.50 13.06 -4.29
C ILE A 78 -4.72 13.97 -4.31
N ARG A 79 -4.76 14.93 -5.23
CA ARG A 79 -5.97 15.74 -5.48
C ARG A 79 -7.12 14.83 -5.89
N THR A 80 -8.07 14.63 -4.99
CA THR A 80 -9.35 13.97 -5.28
C THR A 80 -10.28 14.98 -5.97
N GLY A 81 -10.03 15.27 -7.25
CA GLY A 81 -10.89 16.10 -8.10
C GLY A 81 -10.49 17.58 -8.26
N ARG A 82 -11.36 18.33 -8.97
CA ARG A 82 -11.20 19.78 -9.24
C ARG A 82 -11.16 20.52 -7.89
N PRO A 83 -10.26 21.50 -7.71
CA PRO A 83 -10.30 22.39 -6.54
C PRO A 83 -11.74 22.91 -6.37
N PRO A 84 -12.26 23.01 -5.13
CA PRO A 84 -13.52 23.71 -4.92
C PRO A 84 -13.40 25.09 -5.58
N LYS A 85 -14.36 25.46 -6.44
CA LYS A 85 -14.45 26.83 -6.94
C LYS A 85 -14.42 27.70 -5.70
N GLU A 86 -13.43 28.59 -5.60
CA GLU A 86 -13.47 29.70 -4.64
C GLU A 86 -14.86 30.30 -4.79
N ARG A 87 -15.75 30.05 -3.81
CA ARG A 87 -16.95 30.85 -3.68
C ARG A 87 -16.40 32.23 -3.41
N GLU A 88 -16.55 33.09 -4.41
CA GLU A 88 -16.21 34.50 -4.40
C GLU A 88 -16.34 35.03 -2.97
N ARG A 89 -15.20 35.26 -2.32
CA ARG A 89 -15.14 36.08 -1.11
C ARG A 89 -15.28 37.54 -1.54
N ASN A 90 -16.42 37.82 -2.18
CA ASN A 90 -16.97 39.13 -2.46
C ASN A 90 -18.39 39.15 -1.84
N GLU A 91 -18.46 38.93 -0.53
CA GLU A 91 -19.41 39.70 0.28
C GLU A 91 -18.62 40.98 0.61
N SER A 92 -18.66 41.96 -0.29
CA SER A 92 -19.59 43.09 -0.21
C SER A 92 -19.33 43.89 1.06
N GLU A 93 -18.55 44.96 0.90
CA GLU A 93 -18.79 46.17 1.69
C GLU A 93 -20.29 46.50 1.66
N ALA A 94 -20.91 46.50 2.84
CA ALA A 94 -22.11 47.25 3.17
C ALA A 94 -22.11 47.51 4.69
#